data_AF-A0A2R9W1M5-F1
#
_entry.id   AF-A0A2R9W1M5-F1
#
_cell.length_a   1.000
_cell.length_b   1.000
_cell.length_c   1.000
_cell.angle_alpha   90.00
_cell.angle_beta   90.00
_cell.angle_gamma   90.00
#
_symmetry.space_group_name_H-M   'P 1'
#
loop_
_entity.id
_entity.type
_entity.pdbx_description
1 polymer ?
#
loop_
_entity_poly.entity_id
_entity_poly.type
_entity_poly.pdbx_seq_one_letter_code
_entity_poly.pdbx_strand_id
1 'polypeptide(L)' 'IDVAEELDRLEAHVKETYNILKKKEAVGRRLDFMMQEFNRESNTLASKSINAEVTNSAIELKVLIEQMREQIQNIE' A
#
# COMPACT_ATOMS: atom_id res chain seq x y z
N ILE A 1 -3.77 19.53 -0.60
CA ILE A 1 -3.43 18.18 -1.08
C ILE A 1 -4.66 17.33 -0.86
N ASP A 2 -5.19 16.77 -1.95
CA ASP A 2 -6.55 16.27 -2.10
C ASP A 2 -6.62 14.76 -1.79
N VAL A 3 -7.67 14.32 -1.10
CA VAL A 3 -7.92 12.89 -0.81
C VAL A 3 -8.11 12.11 -2.11
N ALA A 4 -8.70 12.72 -3.14
CA ALA A 4 -8.86 12.07 -4.45
C ALA A 4 -7.50 11.72 -5.08
N GLU A 5 -6.51 12.60 -4.95
CA GLU A 5 -5.16 12.37 -5.48
C GLU A 5 -4.45 11.20 -4.78
N GLU A 6 -4.71 11.01 -3.47
CA GLU A 6 -4.20 9.84 -2.73
C GLU A 6 -4.86 8.53 -3.19
N LEU A 7 -6.16 8.57 -3.50
CA LEU A 7 -6.89 7.41 -4.02
C LEU A 7 -6.42 7.01 -5.41
N ASP A 8 -6.19 7.98 -6.30
CA ASP A 8 -5.65 7.74 -7.64
C ASP A 8 -4.26 7.10 -7.59
N ARG A 9 -3.40 7.54 -6.66
CA ARG A 9 -2.08 6.94 -6.48
C ARG A 9 -2.15 5.52 -5.90
N LEU A 10 -3.02 5.29 -4.91
CA LEU A 10 -3.28 3.96 -4.37
C LEU A 10 -3.70 2.99 -5.47
N GLU A 11 -4.60 3.40 -6.36
CA GLU A 11 -5.02 2.57 -7.49
C GLU A 11 -3.85 2.24 -8.43
N ALA A 12 -3.01 3.23 -8.73
CA ALA A 12 -1.80 3.02 -9.52
C ALA A 12 -0.83 2.02 -8.85
N HIS A 13 -0.64 2.12 -7.54
CA HIS A 13 0.19 1.20 -6.76
C HIS A 13 -0.39 -0.21 -6.67
N VAL A 14 -1.71 -0.35 -6.55
CA VAL A 14 -2.38 -1.67 -6.63
C VAL A 14 -2.11 -2.30 -7.99
N LYS A 15 -2.30 -1.56 -9.08
CA LYS A 15 -2.04 -2.04 -10.44
C LYS A 15 -0.59 -2.48 -10.62
N GLU A 16 0.38 -1.71 -10.14
CA GLU A 16 1.79 -2.07 -10.27
C GLU A 16 2.16 -3.29 -9.41
N THR A 17 1.64 -3.39 -8.19
CA THR A 17 1.80 -4.59 -7.34
C THR A 17 1.33 -5.84 -8.08
N TYR A 18 0.15 -5.81 -8.71
CA TYR A 18 -0.34 -6.91 -9.54
C TYR A 18 0.55 -7.24 -10.74
N ASN A 19 1.16 -6.23 -11.37
CA ASN A 19 2.11 -6.45 -12.46
C ASN A 19 3.39 -7.13 -11.97
N ILE A 20 3.90 -6.70 -10.82
CA ILE A 20 5.09 -7.30 -10.19
C ILE A 20 4.84 -8.78 -9.88
N LEU A 21 3.69 -9.13 -9.28
CA LEU A 21 3.34 -10.50 -8.94
C LEU A 21 3.26 -11.46 -10.15
N LYS A 22 3.07 -10.94 -11.37
CA LYS A 22 3.02 -11.74 -12.60
C LYS A 22 4.41 -12.05 -13.19
N LYS A 23 5.48 -11.44 -12.69
CA LYS A 23 6.82 -11.62 -13.22
C LYS A 23 7.38 -12.99 -12.81
N LYS A 24 8.14 -13.64 -13.71
CA LYS A 24 8.79 -14.94 -13.47
C LYS A 24 10.23 -14.79 -12.94
N GLU A 25 10.46 -13.76 -12.15
CA GLU A 25 11.77 -13.44 -11.55
C GLU A 25 11.61 -13.19 -10.05
N ALA A 26 12.71 -13.04 -9.32
CA ALA A 26 12.66 -12.64 -7.91
C ALA A 26 12.10 -11.21 -7.79
N VAL A 27 11.02 -11.07 -7.00
CA VAL A 27 10.28 -9.81 -6.88
C VAL A 27 10.19 -9.25 -5.46
N GLY A 28 10.71 -9.94 -4.45
CA GLY A 28 10.57 -9.57 -3.03
C GLY A 28 10.95 -8.11 -2.75
N ARG A 29 12.15 -7.67 -3.13
CA ARG A 29 12.57 -6.26 -3.03
C ARG A 29 11.62 -5.26 -3.71
N ARG A 30 11.05 -5.59 -4.87
CA ARG A 30 10.09 -4.70 -5.56
C ARG A 30 8.78 -4.63 -4.81
N LEU A 31 8.32 -5.75 -4.26
CA LEU A 31 7.12 -5.79 -3.43
C LEU A 31 7.33 -5.02 -2.11
N ASP A 32 8.48 -5.13 -1.46
CA ASP A 32 8.77 -4.34 -0.25
C ASP A 32 8.76 -2.84 -0.54
N PHE A 33 9.31 -2.41 -1.69
CA PHE A 33 9.18 -1.02 -2.13
C PHE A 33 7.71 -0.59 -2.28
N MET A 34 6.86 -1.41 -2.91
CA MET A 34 5.43 -1.11 -3.00
C MET A 34 4.76 -1.00 -1.63
N MET A 35 5.19 -1.81 -0.65
CA MET A 35 4.66 -1.73 0.72
C MET A 35 5.03 -0.41 1.40
N GLN A 36 6.23 0.10 1.14
CA GLN A 36 6.65 1.42 1.64
C GLN A 36 5.80 2.54 1.04
N GLU A 37 5.50 2.47 -0.27
CA GLU A 37 4.67 3.49 -0.92
C GLU A 37 3.22 3.44 -0.43
N PHE A 38 2.60 2.25 -0.31
CA PHE A 38 1.28 2.11 0.29
C PHE A 38 1.21 2.64 1.73
N ASN A 39 2.27 2.43 2.52
CA ASN A 39 2.33 2.95 3.88
C ASN A 39 2.35 4.49 3.90
N ARG A 40 3.07 5.12 2.96
CA ARG A 40 3.10 6.58 2.81
C ARG A 40 1.71 7.14 2.48
N GLU A 41 0.98 6.49 1.57
CA GLU A 41 -0.37 6.89 1.18
C GLU A 41 -1.37 6.71 2.32
N SER A 42 -1.33 5.56 3.00
CA SER A 42 -2.17 5.30 4.17
C SER A 42 -1.95 6.34 5.29
N ASN A 43 -0.70 6.71 5.59
CA ASN A 43 -0.40 7.78 6.54
C ASN A 43 -0.99 9.12 6.11
N THR A 44 -0.99 9.40 4.82
CA THR A 44 -1.51 10.65 4.28
C THR A 44 -3.04 10.70 4.34
N LEU A 45 -3.72 9.59 4.01
CA LEU A 45 -5.17 9.44 4.18
C LEU A 45 -5.59 9.61 5.64
N ALA A 46 -4.90 8.94 6.57
CA ALA A 46 -5.23 9.02 8.00
C ALA A 46 -5.00 10.42 8.59
N SER A 47 -3.98 11.15 8.14
CA SER A 47 -3.63 12.48 8.69
C SER A 47 -4.39 13.65 8.08
N LYS A 48 -4.94 13.48 6.86
CA LYS A 48 -5.67 14.54 6.14
C LYS A 48 -7.19 14.30 6.07
N SER A 49 -7.66 13.13 6.45
CA SER A 49 -9.10 12.84 6.49
C SER A 49 -9.78 13.49 7.70
N ILE A 50 -10.91 14.15 7.45
CA ILE A 50 -11.83 14.65 8.47
C ILE A 50 -12.95 13.61 8.76
N ASN A 51 -13.04 12.57 7.93
CA ASN A 51 -14.03 11.50 8.05
C ASN A 51 -13.43 10.30 8.81
N ALA A 52 -14.09 9.90 9.89
CA ALA A 52 -13.70 8.77 10.73
C ALA A 52 -13.67 7.44 9.96
N GLU A 53 -14.57 7.24 8.98
CA GLU A 53 -14.60 6.02 8.17
C GLU A 53 -13.32 5.90 7.33
N VAL A 54 -12.89 6.98 6.67
CA VAL A 54 -11.66 6.99 5.88
C VAL A 54 -10.43 6.76 6.77
N THR A 55 -10.43 7.34 7.98
CA THR A 55 -9.35 7.09 8.95
C THR A 55 -9.31 5.62 9.38
N ASN A 56 -10.46 5.00 9.63
CA ASN A 56 -10.53 3.58 9.95
C ASN A 56 -10.05 2.70 8.79
N SER A 57 -10.50 2.98 7.55
CA SER A 57 -10.01 2.28 6.36
C SER A 57 -8.50 2.43 6.17
N ALA A 58 -7.94 3.61 6.46
CA ALA A 58 -6.50 3.82 6.40
C ALA A 58 -5.75 2.98 7.45
N ILE A 59 -6.30 2.83 8.66
CA ILE A 59 -5.74 1.95 9.71
C ILE A 59 -5.78 0.48 9.27
N GLU A 60 -6.91 0.01 8.76
CA GLU A 60 -7.03 -1.37 8.24
C GLU A 60 -6.04 -1.64 7.11
N LEU A 61 -5.85 -0.67 6.21
CA LEU A 61 -4.85 -0.75 5.15
C LEU A 61 -3.43 -0.93 5.72
N LYS A 62 -3.07 -0.28 6.83
CA LYS A 62 -1.75 -0.48 7.48
C LYS A 62 -1.58 -1.91 7.95
N VAL A 63 -2.61 -2.50 8.53
CA VAL A 63 -2.55 -3.90 9.00
C VAL A 63 -2.28 -4.83 7.81
N LEU A 64 -2.98 -4.63 6.69
CA LEU A 64 -2.77 -5.42 5.47
C LEU A 64 -1.36 -5.22 4.90
N ILE A 65 -0.84 -3.99 4.89
CA ILE A 65 0.52 -3.70 4.42
C ILE A 65 1.55 -4.48 5.25
N GLU A 66 1.46 -4.42 6.59
CA GLU A 66 2.41 -5.13 7.45
C GLU A 66 2.33 -6.65 7.26
N GLN A 67 1.13 -7.21 7.14
CA GLN A 67 0.96 -8.63 6.81
C GLN A 67 1.63 -8.99 5.49
N MET A 68 1.49 -8.16 4.45
CA MET A 68 2.15 -8.41 3.17
C MET A 68 3.68 -8.30 3.28
N ARG A 69 4.22 -7.37 4.08
CA ARG A 69 5.67 -7.28 4.35
C ARG A 69 6.20 -8.52 5.03
N GLU A 70 5.49 -9.05 6.03
CA GLU A 70 5.85 -10.32 6.67
C GLU A 70 5.88 -11.47 5.65
N GLN A 71 4.89 -11.56 4.76
CA GLN A 71 4.88 -12.59 3.71
C GLN A 71 6.08 -12.43 2.75
N ILE A 72 6.40 -11.21 2.34
CA ILE A 72 7.54 -10.94 1.46
C ILE A 72 8.86 -11.39 2.12
N GLN A 73 9.04 -11.10 3.40
CA GLN A 73 10.25 -11.47 4.15
C GLN A 73 10.35 -12.98 4.43
N ASN A 74 9.22 -13.67 4.57
CA ASN A 74 9.19 -15.11 4.86
C ASN A 74 9.42 -16.01 3.63
N ILE A 75 9.26 -15.47 2.42
CA ILE A 75 9.37 -16.21 1.15
C ILE A 75 10.73 -15.94 0.46
N GLU A 76 11.45 -14.88 0.85
CA GLU A 76 12.87 -14.65 0.47
C GLU A 76 13.80 -15.66 1.16
#